data_AF-A0A951U1A4-F1
#
_entry.id   AF-A0A951U1A4-F1
#
_cell.length_a   1.000
_cell.length_b   1.000
_cell.length_c   1.000
_cell.angle_alpha   90.00
_cell.angle_beta   90.00
_cell.angle_gamma   90.00
#
_symmetry.space_group_name_H-M   'P 1'
#
loop_
_entity.id
_entity.type
_entity.pdbx_description
1 polymer ?
#
loop_
_entity_poly.entity_id
_entity_poly.type
_entity_poly.pdbx_seq_one_letter_code
_entity_poly.pdbx_strand_id
1 'polypeptide(L)'
;MTRRIGWMSVLVFAIASPAFIAPPQPASALSVAVPSNADEMIRKSDFIVIGDVEQSIENAKTRWVRNSRGEVTSAYSEVRVKVRKVFKGNPKVKEILVGQHVVWATNRGGKRYVQLIDEDVKPFKKARYLLFLQKGLGVDTYFPAGIVYGKYNLDGKDPSEEDPHLRWAGFEEIRKVVRQQFKAN
;
A
#
# COMPACT_ATOMS: atom_id res chain seq x y z
N MET A 1 29.02 -67.71 37.78
CA MET A 1 27.55 -67.53 37.90
C MET A 1 27.31 -66.24 38.69
N THR A 2 26.53 -65.23 38.31
CA THR A 2 25.91 -64.78 37.07
C THR A 2 25.60 -63.31 37.35
N ARG A 3 26.05 -62.39 36.48
CA ARG A 3 25.73 -60.96 36.55
C ARG A 3 24.24 -60.75 36.26
N ARG A 4 23.57 -59.87 37.01
CA ARG A 4 22.36 -59.16 36.54
C ARG A 4 22.42 -57.69 36.96
N ILE A 5 22.81 -56.85 36.02
CA ILE A 5 22.69 -55.39 36.06
C ILE A 5 21.31 -55.09 35.47
N GLY A 6 20.39 -54.59 36.30
CA GLY A 6 19.09 -54.12 35.85
C GLY A 6 19.25 -52.83 35.05
N TRP A 7 18.76 -52.84 33.82
CA TRP A 7 18.76 -51.69 32.92
C TRP A 7 17.69 -50.67 33.34
N MET A 8 18.11 -49.42 33.59
CA MET A 8 17.23 -48.24 33.57
C MET A 8 16.85 -47.95 32.12
N SER A 9 15.56 -47.90 31.82
CA SER A 9 15.05 -47.24 30.62
C SER A 9 14.30 -45.99 31.06
N VAL A 10 14.99 -44.85 31.05
CA VAL A 10 14.34 -43.54 31.14
C VAL A 10 13.87 -43.19 29.74
N LEU A 11 12.56 -43.23 29.52
CA LEU A 11 11.95 -42.71 28.30
C LEU A 11 12.10 -41.18 28.31
N VAL A 12 13.03 -40.65 27.52
CA VAL A 12 13.08 -39.21 27.22
C VAL A 12 12.05 -38.94 26.14
N PHE A 13 10.90 -38.39 26.52
CA PHE A 13 9.98 -37.79 25.56
C PHE A 13 10.66 -36.55 24.96
N ALA A 14 11.10 -36.66 23.72
CA ALA A 14 11.47 -35.51 22.91
C ALA A 14 10.19 -34.70 22.63
N ILE A 15 9.97 -33.65 23.41
CA ILE A 15 8.93 -32.65 23.13
C ILE A 15 9.43 -31.89 21.90
N ALA A 16 8.91 -32.25 20.73
CA ALA A 16 9.15 -31.49 19.50
C ALA A 16 8.62 -30.07 19.73
N SER A 17 9.53 -29.12 19.94
CA SER A 17 9.17 -27.70 19.98
C SER A 17 8.46 -27.36 18.67
N PRO A 18 7.26 -26.75 18.70
CA PRO A 18 6.65 -26.27 17.47
C PRO A 18 7.61 -25.25 16.87
N ALA A 19 8.03 -25.49 15.63
CA ALA A 19 8.82 -24.55 14.85
C ALA A 19 8.08 -23.21 14.88
N PHE A 20 8.63 -22.26 15.65
CA PHE A 20 8.17 -20.89 15.68
C PHE A 20 8.58 -20.31 14.32
N ILE A 21 7.70 -20.43 13.33
CA ILE A 21 7.87 -19.77 12.04
C ILE A 21 7.86 -18.29 12.38
N ALA A 22 9.05 -17.68 12.42
CA ALA A 22 9.19 -16.24 12.58
C ALA A 22 8.26 -15.55 11.56
N PRO A 23 7.53 -14.50 11.96
CA PRO A 23 6.80 -13.70 10.99
C PRO A 23 7.78 -13.29 9.88
N PRO A 24 7.38 -13.33 8.60
CA PRO A 24 8.25 -12.90 7.52
C PRO A 24 8.79 -11.51 7.86
N GLN A 25 10.12 -11.39 7.99
CA GLN A 25 10.75 -10.10 8.18
C GLN A 25 10.24 -9.17 7.08
N PRO A 26 9.81 -7.94 7.42
CA PRO A 26 9.38 -7.00 6.41
C PRO A 26 10.51 -6.86 5.39
N ALA A 27 10.21 -7.19 4.14
CA ALA A 27 11.10 -6.96 3.02
C ALA A 27 11.65 -5.54 3.12
N SER A 28 12.96 -5.42 2.94
CA SER A 28 13.75 -4.19 2.98
C SER A 28 12.91 -2.96 2.68
N ALA A 29 12.86 -2.02 3.62
CA ALA A 29 12.16 -0.75 3.49
C ALA A 29 12.35 -0.23 2.07
N LEU A 30 11.26 -0.27 1.28
CA LEU A 30 11.23 0.40 -0.01
C LEU A 30 11.69 1.82 0.28
N SER A 31 12.82 2.24 -0.28
CA SER A 31 13.25 3.63 -0.23
C SER A 31 12.14 4.43 -0.92
N VAL A 32 11.21 4.95 -0.12
CA VAL A 32 10.15 5.82 -0.60
C VAL A 32 10.84 7.12 -0.92
N ALA A 33 11.22 7.30 -2.18
CA ALA A 33 11.78 8.56 -2.65
C ALA A 33 10.76 9.66 -2.41
N VAL A 34 10.96 10.41 -1.31
CA VAL A 34 10.19 11.60 -0.98
C VAL A 34 10.47 12.62 -2.08
N PRO A 35 9.45 13.11 -2.81
CA PRO A 35 9.67 14.14 -3.81
C PRO A 35 10.21 15.40 -3.13
N SER A 36 11.26 15.98 -3.70
CA SER A 36 11.94 17.15 -3.16
C SER A 36 11.10 18.42 -3.31
N ASN A 37 10.20 18.44 -4.30
CA ASN A 37 9.28 19.55 -4.60
C ASN A 37 8.10 19.09 -5.49
N ALA A 38 7.13 19.99 -5.70
CA ALA A 38 5.93 19.70 -6.50
C ALA A 38 6.24 19.44 -7.99
N ASP A 39 7.23 20.14 -8.56
CA ASP A 39 7.61 19.96 -9.96
C ASP A 39 8.17 18.55 -10.22
N GLU A 40 8.96 18.02 -9.30
CA GLU A 40 9.48 16.66 -9.38
C GLU A 40 8.33 15.64 -9.38
N MET A 41 7.33 15.82 -8.52
CA MET A 41 6.15 14.96 -8.47
C MET A 41 5.33 15.05 -9.77
N ILE A 42 5.14 16.25 -10.32
CA ILE A 42 4.47 16.46 -11.62
C ILE A 42 5.23 15.78 -12.75
N ARG A 43 6.57 15.89 -12.78
CA ARG A 43 7.42 15.25 -13.80
C ARG A 43 7.36 13.73 -13.71
N LYS A 44 7.50 13.18 -12.49
CA LYS A 44 7.49 11.74 -12.23
C LYS A 44 6.13 11.09 -12.49
N SER A 45 5.03 11.84 -12.41
CA SER A 45 3.68 11.33 -12.64
C SER A 45 3.41 11.13 -14.13
N ASP A 46 2.93 9.95 -14.51
CA ASP A 46 2.43 9.67 -15.87
C ASP A 46 0.99 10.20 -16.05
N PHE A 47 0.23 10.21 -14.95
CA PHE A 47 -1.17 10.59 -14.95
C PHE A 47 -1.45 11.54 -13.78
N ILE A 48 -2.14 12.66 -14.04
CA ILE A 48 -2.55 13.61 -12.99
C ILE A 48 -4.03 13.88 -13.17
N VAL A 49 -4.84 13.53 -12.16
CA VAL A 49 -6.30 13.57 -12.27
C VAL A 49 -6.97 13.99 -10.98
N ILE A 50 -8.17 14.57 -11.10
CA ILE A 50 -9.14 14.59 -10.01
C ILE A 50 -10.12 13.46 -10.25
N GLY A 51 -10.36 12.66 -9.22
CA GLY A 51 -11.35 11.60 -9.26
C GLY A 51 -12.01 11.32 -7.92
N ASP A 52 -13.18 10.70 -7.99
CA ASP A 52 -13.88 10.22 -6.81
C ASP A 52 -13.56 8.74 -6.58
N VAL A 53 -13.25 8.42 -5.33
CA VAL A 53 -13.20 7.05 -4.85
C VAL A 53 -14.56 6.74 -4.21
N GLU A 54 -15.27 5.75 -4.75
CA GLU A 54 -16.56 5.31 -4.18
C GLU A 54 -16.43 3.98 -3.41
N GLN A 55 -15.30 3.29 -3.57
CA GLN A 55 -15.05 1.97 -3.00
C GLN A 55 -14.25 2.10 -1.70
N SER A 56 -14.67 1.37 -0.66
CA SER A 56 -13.85 1.20 0.55
C SER A 56 -12.78 0.13 0.33
N ILE A 57 -11.64 0.26 1.02
CA ILE A 57 -10.55 -0.74 1.02
C ILE A 57 -11.03 -2.17 1.33
N GLU A 58 -12.06 -2.33 2.17
CA GLU A 58 -12.66 -3.63 2.52
C GLU A 58 -13.23 -4.38 1.33
N ASN A 59 -13.72 -3.62 0.35
CA ASN A 59 -14.31 -4.11 -0.88
C ASN A 59 -13.32 -4.06 -2.04
N ALA A 60 -12.10 -3.56 -1.83
CA ALA A 60 -11.07 -3.47 -2.86
C ALA A 60 -10.55 -4.86 -3.24
N LYS A 61 -10.19 -5.04 -4.51
CA LYS A 61 -9.68 -6.31 -5.00
C LYS A 61 -8.19 -6.40 -4.68
N THR A 62 -7.79 -7.37 -3.86
CA THR A 62 -6.36 -7.66 -3.64
C THR A 62 -5.77 -8.38 -4.85
N ARG A 63 -4.64 -7.89 -5.35
CA ARG A 63 -3.80 -8.56 -6.33
C ARG A 63 -2.54 -9.08 -5.66
N TRP A 64 -2.22 -10.32 -6.01
CA TRP A 64 -1.00 -11.00 -5.61
C TRP A 64 -0.13 -11.14 -6.85
N VAL A 65 1.02 -10.48 -6.85
CA VAL A 65 2.04 -10.65 -7.90
C VAL A 65 2.92 -11.80 -7.47
N ARG A 66 3.11 -12.76 -8.38
CA ARG A 66 3.95 -13.93 -8.15
C ARG A 66 5.07 -13.98 -9.18
N ASN A 67 6.24 -14.45 -8.77
CA ASN A 67 7.32 -14.75 -9.70
C ASN A 67 7.06 -16.06 -10.48
N SER A 68 7.98 -16.41 -11.37
CA SER A 68 7.92 -17.65 -12.17
C SER A 68 7.96 -18.94 -11.34
N ARG A 69 8.37 -18.85 -10.07
CA ARG A 69 8.37 -19.96 -9.11
C ARG A 69 7.08 -20.05 -8.28
N GLY A 70 6.12 -19.16 -8.51
CA GLY A 70 4.86 -19.09 -7.78
C GLY A 70 4.94 -18.40 -6.41
N GLU A 71 6.10 -17.86 -6.04
CA GLU A 71 6.29 -17.12 -4.78
C GLU A 71 5.69 -15.73 -4.90
N VAL A 72 5.03 -15.26 -3.84
CA VAL A 72 4.46 -13.91 -3.79
C VAL A 72 5.59 -12.89 -3.65
N THR A 73 5.75 -12.03 -4.64
CA THR A 73 6.77 -10.97 -4.65
C THR A 73 6.21 -9.62 -4.24
N SER A 74 4.91 -9.37 -4.49
CA SER A 74 4.24 -8.18 -4.02
C SER A 74 2.73 -8.38 -3.94
N ALA A 75 2.06 -7.55 -3.16
CA ALA A 75 0.61 -7.52 -3.07
C ALA A 75 0.12 -6.08 -2.97
N TYR A 76 -0.98 -5.77 -3.64
CA TYR A 76 -1.60 -4.45 -3.61
C TYR A 76 -3.11 -4.58 -3.74
N SER A 77 -3.86 -3.61 -3.22
CA SER A 77 -5.31 -3.54 -3.47
C SER A 77 -5.61 -2.58 -4.61
N GLU A 78 -6.52 -2.96 -5.50
CA GLU A 78 -7.01 -2.12 -6.58
C GLU A 78 -8.28 -1.39 -6.14
N VAL A 79 -8.27 -0.07 -6.28
CA VAL A 79 -9.42 0.81 -6.06
C VAL A 79 -9.81 1.45 -7.38
N ARG A 80 -11.11 1.47 -7.66
CA ARG A 80 -11.65 2.19 -8.81
C ARG A 80 -11.80 3.66 -8.50
N VAL A 81 -11.28 4.50 -9.39
CA VAL A 81 -11.41 5.96 -9.32
C VAL A 81 -12.16 6.44 -10.54
N LYS A 82 -13.30 7.09 -10.32
CA LYS A 82 -14.05 7.78 -11.37
C LYS A 82 -13.38 9.11 -11.66
N VAL A 83 -12.85 9.26 -12.87
CA VAL A 83 -12.11 10.45 -13.29
C VAL A 83 -13.10 11.58 -13.61
N ARG A 84 -12.92 12.72 -12.93
CA ARG A 84 -13.67 13.96 -13.20
C ARG A 84 -12.91 14.89 -14.13
N LYS A 85 -11.60 15.03 -13.90
CA LYS A 85 -10.75 15.99 -14.60
C LYS A 85 -9.38 15.38 -14.78
N VAL A 86 -8.82 15.52 -15.98
CA VAL A 86 -7.46 15.09 -16.30
C VAL A 86 -6.62 16.33 -16.52
N PHE A 87 -5.49 16.42 -15.82
CA PHE A 87 -4.48 17.46 -16.02
C PHE A 87 -3.26 16.96 -16.78
N LYS A 88 -2.95 15.66 -16.68
CA LYS A 88 -1.84 15.02 -17.42
C LYS A 88 -2.21 13.59 -17.83
N GLY A 89 -1.90 13.24 -19.08
CA GLY A 89 -2.13 11.94 -19.73
C GLY A 89 -3.42 11.87 -20.56
N ASN A 90 -4.00 10.69 -20.75
CA ASN A 90 -5.16 10.50 -21.63
C ASN A 90 -6.45 11.20 -21.10
N PRO A 91 -6.97 12.23 -21.79
CA PRO A 91 -8.12 13.00 -21.32
C PRO A 91 -9.47 12.28 -21.48
N LYS A 92 -9.54 11.19 -22.27
CA LYS A 92 -10.79 10.46 -22.56
C LYS A 92 -11.12 9.40 -21.51
N VAL A 93 -10.24 9.19 -20.54
CA VAL A 93 -10.41 8.16 -19.51
C VAL A 93 -11.46 8.61 -18.50
N LYS A 94 -12.48 7.78 -18.31
CA LYS A 94 -13.57 8.02 -17.34
C LYS A 94 -13.35 7.29 -16.02
N GLU A 95 -12.55 6.23 -16.02
CA GLU A 95 -12.30 5.39 -14.86
C GLU A 95 -10.88 4.83 -14.94
N ILE A 96 -10.19 4.79 -13.80
CA ILE A 96 -8.87 4.18 -13.67
C ILE A 96 -8.83 3.24 -12.46
N LEU A 97 -7.92 2.26 -12.54
CA LEU A 97 -7.54 1.43 -11.41
C LEU A 97 -6.31 2.03 -10.74
N VAL A 98 -6.45 2.34 -9.46
CA VAL A 98 -5.36 2.82 -8.60
C VAL A 98 -5.01 1.75 -7.59
N GLY A 99 -3.75 1.33 -7.60
CA GLY A 99 -3.17 0.41 -6.66
C GLY A 99 -2.79 1.14 -5.36
N GLN A 100 -3.08 0.50 -4.24
CA GLN A 100 -2.64 0.94 -2.92
C GLN A 100 -1.86 -0.18 -2.23
N HIS A 101 -0.80 0.20 -1.53
CA HIS A 101 0.11 -0.68 -0.79
C HIS A 101 -0.49 -1.14 0.55
N VAL A 102 -1.77 -1.51 0.50
CA VAL A 102 -2.57 -1.98 1.63
C VAL A 102 -3.31 -3.22 1.17
N VAL A 103 -3.20 -4.32 1.89
CA VAL A 103 -3.88 -5.57 1.53
C VAL A 103 -4.65 -6.15 2.72
N TRP A 104 -5.81 -6.72 2.44
CA TRP A 104 -6.49 -7.57 3.43
C TRP A 104 -5.88 -8.96 3.40
N ALA A 105 -5.30 -9.37 4.52
CA ALA A 105 -4.79 -10.71 4.75
C ALA A 105 -5.68 -11.44 5.75
N THR A 106 -5.70 -12.77 5.66
CA THR A 106 -6.43 -13.63 6.60
C THR A 106 -5.39 -14.41 7.39
N ASN A 107 -5.46 -14.38 8.72
CA ASN A 107 -4.58 -15.18 9.55
C ASN A 107 -5.00 -16.66 9.54
N ARG A 108 -4.18 -17.55 10.12
CA ARG A 108 -4.50 -18.98 10.22
C ARG A 108 -5.81 -19.28 10.96
N GLY A 109 -6.28 -18.35 11.80
CA GLY A 109 -7.55 -18.44 12.52
C GLY A 109 -8.75 -17.85 11.78
N GLY A 110 -8.62 -17.52 10.49
CA GLY A 110 -9.72 -16.98 9.68
C GLY A 110 -10.04 -15.49 9.93
N LYS A 111 -9.32 -14.82 10.85
CA LYS A 111 -9.51 -13.39 11.13
C LYS A 111 -8.84 -12.55 10.04
N ARG A 112 -9.63 -11.68 9.41
CA ARG A 112 -9.14 -10.69 8.44
C ARG A 112 -8.42 -9.57 9.18
N TYR A 113 -7.25 -9.19 8.69
CA TYR A 113 -6.49 -8.03 9.16
C TYR A 113 -5.95 -7.25 7.97
N VAL A 114 -5.74 -5.95 8.18
CA VAL A 114 -5.09 -5.09 7.20
C VAL A 114 -3.59 -5.23 7.36
N GLN A 115 -2.92 -5.67 6.31
CA GLN A 115 -1.47 -5.62 6.23
C GLN A 115 -1.11 -4.35 5.45
N LEU A 116 -0.53 -3.40 6.18
CA LEU A 116 0.08 -2.20 5.64
C LEU A 116 1.52 -2.56 5.25
N ILE A 117 1.97 -2.13 4.08
CA ILE A 117 3.38 -2.27 3.70
C ILE A 117 4.25 -1.29 4.51
N ASP A 118 3.67 -0.17 4.95
CA ASP A 118 4.30 0.86 5.76
C ASP A 118 3.23 1.60 6.60
N GLU A 119 3.56 1.99 7.84
CA GLU A 119 2.65 2.60 8.82
C GLU A 119 2.11 3.96 8.39
N ASP A 120 2.84 4.65 7.50
CA ASP A 120 2.47 5.95 6.96
C ASP A 120 1.46 5.85 5.80
N VAL A 121 1.21 4.63 5.31
CA VAL A 121 0.30 4.40 4.17
C VAL A 121 -1.14 4.35 4.63
N LYS A 122 -1.85 5.47 4.53
CA LYS A 122 -3.30 5.48 4.77
C LYS A 122 -4.09 4.97 3.55
N PRO A 123 -5.03 4.01 3.71
CA PRO A 123 -5.85 3.50 2.61
C PRO A 123 -6.84 4.56 2.12
N PHE A 124 -7.18 4.52 0.83
CA PHE A 124 -8.19 5.41 0.26
C PHE A 124 -9.53 5.28 0.99
N LYS A 125 -10.11 6.43 1.35
CA LYS A 125 -11.49 6.56 1.81
C LYS A 125 -12.41 7.00 0.68
N LYS A 126 -13.72 6.90 0.91
CA LYS A 126 -14.74 7.40 -0.02
C LYS A 126 -14.75 8.93 -0.04
N ALA A 127 -13.91 9.51 -0.88
CA ALA A 127 -13.68 10.95 -0.96
C ALA A 127 -13.22 11.33 -2.37
N ARG A 128 -13.09 12.64 -2.59
CA ARG A 128 -12.54 13.18 -3.84
C ARG A 128 -11.06 13.50 -3.67
N TYR A 129 -10.25 13.00 -4.59
CA TYR A 129 -8.81 13.22 -4.54
C TYR A 129 -8.28 13.86 -5.82
N LEU A 130 -7.27 14.70 -5.65
CA LEU A 130 -6.27 14.97 -6.68
C LEU A 130 -5.17 13.93 -6.55
N LEU A 131 -4.91 13.21 -7.64
CA LEU A 131 -4.01 12.07 -7.69
C LEU A 131 -2.89 12.36 -8.68
N PHE A 132 -1.67 12.17 -8.20
CA PHE A 132 -0.43 12.12 -8.96
C PHE A 132 -0.06 10.65 -9.08
N LEU A 133 -0.05 10.12 -10.30
CA LEU A 133 -0.06 8.69 -10.54
C LEU A 133 1.07 8.30 -11.49
N GLN A 134 1.74 7.19 -11.17
CA GLN A 134 2.73 6.53 -12.01
C GLN A 134 2.20 5.20 -12.48
N LYS A 135 2.56 4.79 -13.70
CA LYS A 135 2.17 3.48 -14.20
C LYS A 135 2.98 2.40 -13.47
N GLY A 136 2.29 1.39 -12.95
CA GLY A 136 2.95 0.24 -12.35
C GLY A 136 3.77 -0.53 -13.38
N LEU A 137 4.98 -0.92 -13.01
CA LEU A 137 5.84 -1.72 -13.87
C LEU A 137 5.23 -3.11 -14.07
N GLY A 138 4.88 -3.45 -15.32
CA GLY A 138 4.34 -4.76 -15.69
C GLY A 138 2.89 -5.02 -15.25
N VAL A 139 2.17 -4.01 -14.77
CA VAL A 139 0.75 -4.12 -14.39
C VAL A 139 -0.07 -2.99 -14.99
N ASP A 140 -1.33 -3.28 -15.36
CA ASP A 140 -2.27 -2.28 -15.86
C ASP A 140 -2.98 -1.57 -14.70
N THR A 141 -2.18 -0.96 -13.83
CA THR A 141 -2.65 -0.27 -12.63
C THR A 141 -1.72 0.91 -12.35
N TYR A 142 -2.32 2.03 -11.96
CA TYR A 142 -1.58 3.22 -11.57
C TYR A 142 -1.32 3.23 -10.06
N PHE A 143 -0.20 3.77 -9.62
CA PHE A 143 0.14 3.91 -8.20
C PHE A 143 0.41 5.37 -7.87
N PRO A 144 0.09 5.85 -6.66
CA PRO A 144 0.46 7.18 -6.22
C PRO A 144 1.96 7.45 -6.40
N ALA A 145 2.31 8.59 -7.00
CA ALA A 145 3.68 9.07 -7.14
C ALA A 145 4.24 9.41 -5.76
N GLY A 146 5.06 8.50 -5.22
CA GLY A 146 5.37 8.48 -3.79
C GLY A 146 4.20 7.90 -3.00
N ILE A 147 4.47 6.85 -2.21
CA ILE A 147 3.45 6.01 -1.55
C ILE A 147 2.45 6.84 -0.72
N VAL A 148 2.92 7.93 -0.11
CA VAL A 148 2.12 8.83 0.72
C VAL A 148 1.75 10.13 -0.02
N TYR A 149 2.63 10.62 -0.87
CA TYR A 149 2.60 12.00 -1.37
C TYR A 149 1.74 12.21 -2.61
N GLY A 150 1.46 11.14 -3.38
CA GLY A 150 0.72 11.25 -4.62
C GLY A 150 -0.80 11.41 -4.49
N LYS A 151 -1.33 11.55 -3.26
CA LYS A 151 -2.78 11.66 -3.00
C LYS A 151 -3.10 12.90 -2.17
N TYR A 152 -4.08 13.68 -2.61
CA TYR A 152 -4.53 14.88 -1.92
C TYR A 152 -6.05 14.90 -1.86
N ASN A 153 -6.63 14.93 -0.68
CA ASN A 153 -8.07 15.02 -0.49
C ASN A 153 -8.54 16.47 -0.76
N LEU A 154 -9.60 16.59 -1.55
CA LEU A 154 -10.18 17.86 -1.99
C LEU A 154 -11.51 18.20 -1.32
N ASP A 155 -12.23 17.21 -0.79
CA ASP A 155 -13.58 17.42 -0.22
C ASP A 155 -13.62 17.26 1.30
N GLY A 156 -12.47 17.05 1.96
CA GLY A 156 -12.36 16.98 3.41
C GLY A 156 -12.97 15.70 4.01
N LYS A 157 -13.39 14.72 3.19
CA LYS A 157 -14.02 13.49 3.69
C LYS A 157 -13.04 12.39 4.08
N ASP A 158 -11.77 12.56 3.77
CA ASP A 158 -10.67 11.76 4.28
C ASP A 158 -9.84 12.56 5.31
N PRO A 159 -10.12 12.40 6.63
CA PRO A 159 -9.35 13.05 7.68
C PRO A 159 -7.97 12.43 7.86
N SER A 160 -7.70 11.27 7.25
CA SER A 160 -6.40 10.60 7.40
C SER A 160 -5.26 11.29 6.63
N GLU A 161 -5.57 12.22 5.72
CA GLU A 161 -4.57 13.11 5.10
C GLU A 161 -4.11 14.22 6.05
N GLU A 162 -4.85 14.51 7.13
CA GLU A 162 -4.49 15.55 8.10
C GLU A 162 -3.62 15.01 9.25
N ASP A 163 -3.16 13.76 9.14
CA ASP A 163 -2.33 13.10 10.14
C ASP A 163 -1.02 13.90 10.38
N PRO A 164 -0.78 14.40 11.60
CA PRO A 164 0.42 15.15 11.95
C PRO A 164 1.73 14.42 11.67
N HIS A 165 1.72 13.08 11.69
CA HIS A 165 2.91 12.27 11.43
C HIS A 165 3.38 12.37 9.97
N LEU A 166 2.50 12.78 9.05
CA LEU A 166 2.83 13.01 7.64
C LEU A 166 3.32 14.45 7.36
N ARG A 167 3.27 15.34 8.38
CA ARG A 167 3.55 16.77 8.26
C ARG A 167 5.03 17.08 8.54
N TRP A 168 5.88 16.80 7.56
CA TRP A 168 7.20 17.41 7.49
C TRP A 168 7.14 18.71 6.66
N ALA A 169 8.04 19.65 6.90
CA ALA A 169 7.94 21.02 6.36
C ALA A 169 7.76 21.08 4.83
N GLY A 170 8.43 20.21 4.07
CA GLY A 170 8.31 20.19 2.61
C GLY A 170 6.99 19.60 2.10
N PHE A 171 6.28 18.78 2.89
CA PHE A 171 4.97 18.26 2.47
C PHE A 171 3.92 19.38 2.36
N GLU A 172 3.89 20.30 3.33
CA GLU A 172 2.95 21.42 3.32
C GLU A 172 3.26 22.40 2.18
N GLU A 173 4.54 22.61 1.86
CA GLU A 173 4.95 23.44 0.74
C GLU A 173 4.51 22.84 -0.59
N ILE A 174 4.76 21.54 -0.79
CA ILE A 174 4.28 20.81 -1.97
C ILE A 174 2.75 20.89 -2.05
N ARG A 175 2.04 20.65 -0.93
CA ARG A 175 0.57 20.70 -0.88
C ARG A 175 0.04 22.09 -1.23
N LYS A 176 0.68 23.16 -0.77
CA LYS A 176 0.32 24.54 -1.09
C LYS A 176 0.49 24.82 -2.59
N VAL A 177 1.63 24.46 -3.17
CA VAL A 177 1.91 24.65 -4.60
C VAL A 177 0.92 23.86 -5.45
N VAL A 178 0.69 22.60 -5.12
CA VAL A 178 -0.27 21.72 -5.80
C VAL A 178 -1.69 22.30 -5.73
N ARG A 179 -2.15 22.73 -4.56
CA ARG A 179 -3.49 23.33 -4.41
C ARG A 179 -3.64 24.64 -5.20
N GLN A 180 -2.56 25.43 -5.32
CA GLN A 180 -2.56 26.65 -6.12
C GLN A 180 -2.59 26.36 -7.63
N GLN A 181 -1.79 25.41 -8.09
CA GLN A 181 -1.68 25.06 -9.52
C GLN A 181 -2.91 24.32 -10.03
N PHE A 182 -3.48 23.42 -9.22
CA PHE A 182 -4.56 22.52 -9.63
C PHE A 182 -5.93 22.95 -9.06
N LYS A 183 -6.12 24.25 -8.77
CA LYS A 183 -7.39 24.79 -8.26
C LYS A 183 -8.58 24.18 -9.01
N ALA A 184 -9.47 23.56 -8.24
CA ALA A 184 -10.75 23.06 -8.71
C ALA A 184 -11.66 24.27 -9.00
N ASN A 185 -11.53 24.85 -10.20
CA ASN A 185 -12.66 25.52 -10.85
C ASN A 185 -13.62 24.44 -11.34
#